data_AF-A0A7X8VUC6-F1
#
_entry.id   AF-A0A7X8VUC6-F1
#
_cell.length_a   1.000
_cell.length_b   1.000
_cell.length_c   1.000
_cell.angle_alpha   90.00
_cell.angle_beta   90.00
_cell.angle_gamma   90.00
#
_symmetry.space_group_name_H-M   'P 1'
#
loop_
_entity.id
_entity.type
_entity.pdbx_description
1 polymer ?
#
loop_
_entity_poly.entity_id
_entity_poly.type
_entity_poly.pdbx_seq_one_letter_code
_entity_poly.pdbx_strand_id
1 'polypeptide(L)'
;MTASTIPSSLELPGFSTNHLTVCPEEQKKRLLQLLNANNFYQLDFSSPWLDKVLLAYQQPHRYFHTLEHLLSICENACITCVQDAEMLSKLLLTALFHDVVWYPQGNDSEDLSVEAFDYILDNYSVHLPPEVCDEIRQAILSTKCQDSISELASRFHDLDCQIIIHGNMVDLLAYEFQIFREFQYLNMVEYRQGRSAFFNRFSKRFPECRQAMQFLIDYLERRRPRIGIYAGTFKPFHIGHLSILEKAEQMFDKIIVAVGINPQKNIERDRQIEKVLPFHEVVYFDTLMVDLLEQESVLADAILVRGLRNGYDLDYEMNQLCFMQEMRPETQVVYIPCDKHLEHISSSALSGLARFPVHGRDSIYYPHKYQYYRQPVSVTFQ
;
A
#
# COMPACT_ATOMS: atom_id res chain seq x y z
N MET A 1 -44.81 -40.43 17.03
CA MET A 1 -43.75 -39.95 17.94
C MET A 1 -42.76 -39.16 17.11
N THR A 2 -42.47 -37.97 17.58
CA THR A 2 -42.08 -36.77 16.85
C THR A 2 -40.62 -36.78 16.40
N ALA A 3 -40.40 -36.44 15.13
CA ALA A 3 -39.11 -36.07 14.58
C ALA A 3 -38.61 -34.78 15.27
N SER A 4 -37.47 -34.83 15.95
CA SER A 4 -36.82 -33.61 16.45
C SER A 4 -35.97 -33.02 15.33
N THR A 5 -36.47 -31.93 14.76
CA THR A 5 -35.75 -31.00 13.91
C THR A 5 -34.52 -30.46 14.63
N ILE A 6 -33.33 -30.77 14.12
CA ILE A 6 -32.09 -30.07 14.48
C ILE A 6 -32.18 -28.69 13.82
N PRO A 7 -32.06 -27.58 14.56
CA PRO A 7 -32.12 -26.25 13.97
C PRO A 7 -30.91 -26.04 13.04
N SER A 8 -31.19 -25.89 11.74
CA SER A 8 -30.24 -25.42 10.75
C SER A 8 -30.13 -23.90 10.85
N SER A 9 -29.14 -23.40 11.60
CA SER A 9 -28.48 -22.09 11.45
C SER A 9 -27.76 -21.71 12.74
N LEU A 10 -26.58 -22.29 12.94
CA LEU A 10 -25.52 -21.52 13.57
C LEU A 10 -24.84 -20.77 12.43
N GLU A 11 -25.42 -19.63 12.07
CA GLU A 11 -24.66 -18.60 11.36
C GLU A 11 -23.52 -18.21 12.30
N LEU A 12 -22.32 -18.72 12.01
CA LEU A 12 -21.11 -18.10 12.48
C LEU A 12 -21.21 -16.62 12.07
N PRO A 13 -20.91 -15.65 12.94
CA PRO A 13 -20.80 -14.27 12.51
C PRO A 13 -19.75 -14.24 11.41
N GLY A 14 -20.22 -14.18 10.16
CA GLY A 14 -19.35 -13.90 9.05
C GLY A 14 -18.65 -12.61 9.39
N PHE A 15 -17.33 -12.59 9.24
CA PHE A 15 -16.64 -11.34 8.99
C PHE A 15 -17.24 -10.77 7.69
N SER A 16 -18.36 -10.08 7.86
CA SER A 16 -19.00 -9.28 6.84
C SER A 16 -18.09 -8.07 6.69
N THR A 17 -17.10 -8.21 5.81
CA THR A 17 -16.46 -7.06 5.17
C THR A 17 -17.48 -6.45 4.21
N ASN A 18 -18.59 -5.93 4.74
CA ASN A 18 -19.59 -5.16 4.03
C ASN A 18 -19.24 -3.67 4.02
N HIS A 19 -17.95 -3.34 3.89
CA HIS A 19 -17.60 -2.21 3.05
C HIS A 19 -17.48 -2.79 1.64
N LEU A 20 -18.60 -2.80 0.92
CA LEU A 20 -18.56 -2.86 -0.54
C LEU A 20 -17.77 -1.62 -0.96
N THR A 21 -16.45 -1.75 -1.10
CA THR A 21 -15.61 -0.72 -1.72
C THR A 21 -16.29 -0.39 -3.04
N VAL A 22 -16.85 0.81 -3.10
CA VAL A 22 -17.50 1.33 -4.30
C VAL A 22 -16.48 1.20 -5.43
N CYS A 23 -16.90 0.62 -6.55
CA CYS A 23 -16.00 0.43 -7.70
C CYS A 23 -15.29 1.76 -8.02
N PRO A 24 -13.98 1.76 -8.35
CA PRO A 24 -13.22 2.98 -8.64
C PRO A 24 -13.92 3.93 -9.62
N GLU A 25 -14.64 3.39 -10.60
CA GLU A 25 -15.41 4.18 -11.57
C GLU A 25 -16.57 4.97 -10.95
N GLU A 26 -17.26 4.41 -9.96
CA GLU A 26 -18.33 5.12 -9.26
C GLU A 26 -17.76 6.14 -8.25
N GLN A 27 -16.60 5.86 -7.64
CA GLN A 27 -15.86 6.84 -6.82
C GLN A 27 -15.43 8.05 -7.67
N LYS A 28 -14.81 7.83 -8.84
CA LYS A 28 -14.43 8.90 -9.78
C LYS A 28 -15.64 9.72 -10.21
N LYS A 29 -16.75 9.06 -10.54
CA LYS A 29 -17.98 9.74 -10.94
C LYS A 29 -18.52 10.63 -9.83
N ARG A 30 -18.52 10.17 -8.58
CA ARG A 30 -18.90 11.00 -7.43
C ARG A 30 -17.95 12.18 -7.23
N LEU A 31 -16.64 11.96 -7.28
CA LEU A 31 -15.64 13.03 -7.21
C LEU A 31 -15.89 14.09 -8.29
N LEU A 32 -16.11 13.67 -9.54
CA LEU A 32 -16.40 14.56 -10.65
C LEU A 32 -17.70 15.35 -10.44
N GLN A 33 -18.74 14.74 -9.85
CA GLN A 33 -19.98 15.44 -9.50
C GLN A 33 -19.75 16.52 -8.43
N LEU A 34 -19.00 16.20 -7.38
CA LEU A 34 -18.66 17.15 -6.32
C LEU A 34 -17.82 18.32 -6.86
N LEU A 35 -16.81 18.02 -7.67
CA LEU A 35 -15.94 19.02 -8.28
C LEU A 35 -16.72 19.96 -9.21
N ASN A 36 -17.56 19.42 -10.10
CA ASN A 36 -18.38 20.25 -10.99
C ASN A 36 -19.41 21.11 -10.25
N ALA A 37 -20.03 20.57 -9.19
CA ALA A 37 -21.00 21.31 -8.39
C ALA A 37 -20.35 22.47 -7.61
N ASN A 38 -19.06 22.39 -7.32
CA ASN A 38 -18.31 23.34 -6.51
C ASN A 38 -17.12 23.94 -7.27
N ASN A 39 -17.32 24.29 -8.54
CA ASN A 39 -16.26 24.77 -9.44
C ASN A 39 -16.18 26.32 -9.48
N PHE A 40 -15.76 26.96 -8.38
CA PHE A 40 -15.69 28.42 -8.30
C PHE A 40 -14.77 29.04 -9.37
N TYR A 41 -13.64 28.38 -9.65
CA TYR A 41 -12.63 28.86 -10.61
C TYR A 41 -12.89 28.43 -12.07
N GLN A 42 -14.04 27.80 -12.36
CA GLN A 42 -14.44 27.39 -13.72
C GLN A 42 -13.40 26.51 -14.44
N LEU A 43 -12.75 25.61 -13.69
CA LEU A 43 -11.76 24.68 -14.23
C LEU A 43 -12.41 23.66 -15.16
N ASP A 44 -11.72 23.28 -16.23
CA ASP A 44 -12.16 22.20 -17.11
C ASP A 44 -11.80 20.83 -16.53
N PHE A 45 -12.75 20.22 -15.81
CA PHE A 45 -12.62 18.85 -15.27
C PHE A 45 -12.83 17.76 -16.33
N SER A 46 -13.14 18.11 -17.59
CA SER A 46 -13.13 17.16 -18.70
C SER A 46 -11.75 17.01 -19.34
N SER A 47 -10.81 17.88 -18.97
CA SER A 47 -9.42 17.82 -19.41
C SER A 47 -8.69 16.61 -18.81
N PRO A 48 -7.73 15.99 -19.53
CA PRO A 48 -7.05 14.77 -19.09
C PRO A 48 -6.29 14.87 -17.76
N TRP A 49 -6.02 16.08 -17.26
CA TRP A 49 -5.28 16.26 -16.01
C TRP A 49 -6.00 15.64 -14.81
N LEU A 50 -7.33 15.72 -14.75
CA LEU A 50 -8.08 15.19 -13.61
C LEU A 50 -7.97 13.67 -13.59
N ASP A 51 -8.11 13.01 -14.74
CA ASP A 51 -7.94 11.56 -14.84
C ASP A 51 -6.54 11.12 -14.38
N LYS A 52 -5.49 11.90 -14.67
CA LYS A 52 -4.12 11.61 -14.21
C LYS A 52 -3.98 11.72 -12.70
N VAL A 53 -4.54 12.77 -12.10
CA VAL A 53 -4.60 12.94 -10.64
C VAL A 53 -5.33 11.74 -10.01
N LEU A 54 -6.53 11.41 -10.51
CA LEU A 54 -7.32 10.30 -9.96
C LEU A 54 -6.66 8.93 -10.17
N LEU A 55 -5.93 8.73 -11.27
CA LEU A 55 -5.13 7.52 -11.50
C LEU A 55 -3.98 7.39 -10.49
N ALA A 56 -3.40 8.50 -10.03
CA ALA A 56 -2.35 8.45 -9.02
C ALA A 56 -2.85 7.84 -7.70
N TYR A 57 -4.08 8.16 -7.27
CA TYR A 57 -4.73 7.56 -6.09
C TYR A 57 -5.15 6.09 -6.27
N GLN A 58 -5.03 5.53 -7.47
CA GLN A 58 -5.26 4.11 -7.76
C GLN A 58 -3.94 3.31 -7.87
N GLN A 59 -2.79 3.93 -7.61
CA GLN A 59 -1.51 3.24 -7.67
C GLN A 59 -1.49 2.03 -6.71
N PRO A 60 -1.02 0.84 -7.15
CA PRO A 60 -1.16 -0.42 -6.42
C PRO A 60 -0.59 -0.50 -5.00
N HIS A 61 0.22 0.47 -4.57
CA HIS A 61 0.82 0.49 -3.23
C HIS A 61 -0.03 1.25 -2.20
N ARG A 62 -1.06 1.98 -2.66
CA ARG A 62 -1.94 2.79 -1.81
C ARG A 62 -3.04 1.93 -1.19
N TYR A 63 -3.20 2.06 0.11
CA TYR A 63 -4.23 1.35 0.88
C TYR A 63 -5.04 2.29 1.77
N PHE A 64 -4.43 3.38 2.24
CA PHE A 64 -5.10 4.48 2.93
C PHE A 64 -5.29 5.66 1.97
N HIS A 65 -4.22 6.14 1.34
CA HIS A 65 -4.21 7.31 0.46
C HIS A 65 -4.81 6.97 -0.93
N THR A 66 -6.09 6.63 -0.95
CA THR A 66 -6.83 6.07 -2.10
C THR A 66 -7.93 7.03 -2.57
N LEU A 67 -8.63 6.66 -3.65
CA LEU A 67 -9.83 7.38 -4.10
C LEU A 67 -10.93 7.43 -3.03
N GLU A 68 -11.02 6.43 -2.16
CA GLU A 68 -12.02 6.40 -1.09
C GLU A 68 -11.73 7.47 -0.03
N HIS A 69 -10.46 7.59 0.40
CA HIS A 69 -10.02 8.65 1.31
C HIS A 69 -10.21 10.03 0.69
N LEU A 70 -9.78 10.22 -0.56
CA LEU A 70 -9.96 11.47 -1.30
C LEU A 70 -11.45 11.86 -1.40
N LEU A 71 -12.33 10.90 -1.71
CA LEU A 71 -13.77 11.13 -1.76
C LEU A 71 -14.33 11.51 -0.37
N SER A 72 -13.87 10.84 0.68
CA SER A 72 -14.26 11.17 2.06
C SER A 72 -13.88 12.60 2.43
N ILE A 73 -12.65 13.04 2.14
CA ILE A 73 -12.22 14.42 2.36
C ILE A 73 -13.13 15.40 1.60
N CYS A 74 -13.37 15.14 0.30
CA CYS A 74 -14.21 16.01 -0.53
C CYS A 74 -15.65 16.10 -0.03
N GLU A 75 -16.26 14.98 0.36
CA GLU A 75 -17.63 14.95 0.91
C GLU A 75 -17.71 15.73 2.24
N ASN A 76 -16.74 15.54 3.14
CA ASN A 76 -16.69 16.28 4.42
C ASN A 76 -16.42 17.78 4.21
N ALA A 77 -15.60 18.16 3.23
CA ALA A 77 -15.40 19.56 2.86
C ALA A 77 -16.72 20.21 2.41
N CYS A 78 -17.50 19.52 1.57
CA CYS A 78 -18.80 20.00 1.11
C CYS A 78 -19.81 20.16 2.25
N ILE A 79 -19.76 19.31 3.27
CA ILE A 79 -20.64 19.39 4.45
C ILE A 79 -20.23 20.55 5.36
N THR A 80 -18.94 20.76 5.55
CA THR A 80 -18.41 21.73 6.54
C THR A 80 -18.18 23.12 5.97
N CYS A 81 -18.14 23.29 4.64
CA CYS A 81 -17.84 24.56 3.96
C CYS A 81 -18.96 25.04 3.01
N VAL A 82 -20.23 24.87 3.37
CA VAL A 82 -21.37 25.17 2.48
C VAL A 82 -21.48 26.65 2.10
N GLN A 83 -21.07 27.56 2.98
CA GLN A 83 -21.33 29.00 2.85
C GLN A 83 -20.21 29.78 2.16
N ASP A 84 -19.09 29.14 1.86
CA ASP A 84 -17.91 29.77 1.25
C ASP A 84 -17.46 28.93 0.05
N ALA A 85 -17.96 29.30 -1.12
CA ALA A 85 -17.71 28.57 -2.37
C ALA A 85 -16.24 28.65 -2.82
N GLU A 86 -15.56 29.76 -2.50
CA GLU A 86 -14.16 29.93 -2.85
C GLU A 86 -13.28 29.05 -1.95
N MET A 87 -13.45 29.12 -0.63
CA MET A 87 -12.73 28.26 0.31
C MET A 87 -13.01 26.78 0.07
N LEU A 88 -14.27 26.40 -0.23
CA LEU A 88 -14.60 25.03 -0.60
C LEU A 88 -13.83 24.58 -1.84
N SER A 89 -13.75 25.41 -2.88
CA SER A 89 -12.97 25.10 -4.08
C SER A 89 -11.48 24.93 -3.78
N LYS A 90 -10.91 25.78 -2.93
CA LYS A 90 -9.51 25.66 -2.47
C LYS A 90 -9.28 24.36 -1.69
N LEU A 91 -10.22 23.96 -0.82
CA LEU A 91 -10.14 22.70 -0.06
C LEU A 91 -10.20 21.48 -0.99
N LEU A 92 -11.10 21.49 -1.99
CA LEU A 92 -11.21 20.40 -2.96
C LEU A 92 -9.95 20.28 -3.83
N LEU A 93 -9.36 21.41 -4.26
CA LEU A 93 -8.09 21.41 -4.99
C LEU A 93 -6.94 20.93 -4.10
N THR A 94 -6.88 21.38 -2.85
CA THR A 94 -5.87 20.88 -1.89
C THR A 94 -6.02 19.37 -1.69
N ALA A 95 -7.24 18.87 -1.55
CA ALA A 95 -7.52 17.44 -1.44
C ALA A 95 -7.02 16.65 -2.65
N LEU A 96 -7.28 17.13 -3.87
CA LEU A 96 -6.81 16.48 -5.10
C LEU A 96 -5.29 16.34 -5.14
N PHE A 97 -4.55 17.32 -4.62
CA PHE A 97 -3.10 17.38 -4.80
C PHE A 97 -2.26 16.99 -3.59
N HIS A 98 -2.76 17.05 -2.34
CA HIS A 98 -1.90 16.87 -1.15
C HIS A 98 -1.04 15.60 -1.14
N ASP A 99 -1.62 14.46 -1.51
CA ASP A 99 -0.95 13.16 -1.63
C ASP A 99 -1.06 12.59 -3.06
N VAL A 100 -1.12 13.45 -4.08
CA VAL A 100 -1.17 12.98 -5.47
C VAL A 100 0.10 12.22 -5.85
N VAL A 101 1.24 12.62 -5.30
CA VAL A 101 2.45 11.78 -5.25
C VAL A 101 2.61 11.29 -3.82
N TRP A 102 2.58 9.97 -3.65
CA TRP A 102 2.76 9.32 -2.35
C TRP A 102 3.81 8.25 -2.49
N TYR A 103 4.90 8.39 -1.73
CA TYR A 103 5.85 7.32 -1.52
C TYR A 103 6.09 7.19 -0.02
N PRO A 104 5.65 6.09 0.62
CA PRO A 104 5.84 5.93 2.06
C PRO A 104 7.32 5.77 2.44
N GLN A 105 8.21 5.53 1.46
CA GLN A 105 9.67 5.58 1.60
C GLN A 105 10.21 6.97 1.24
N GLY A 106 10.23 7.89 2.20
CA GLY A 106 10.81 9.21 1.97
C GLY A 106 10.24 10.29 2.87
N ASN A 107 10.54 11.53 2.49
CA ASN A 107 10.03 12.74 3.14
C ASN A 107 9.78 13.86 2.10
N ASP A 108 9.64 13.50 0.84
CA ASP A 108 9.54 14.38 -0.33
C ASP A 108 8.17 14.27 -1.04
N SER A 109 7.22 13.50 -0.50
CA SER A 109 5.89 13.32 -1.11
C SER A 109 5.15 14.64 -1.29
N GLU A 110 5.14 15.50 -0.27
CA GLU A 110 4.45 16.80 -0.33
C GLU A 110 5.11 17.76 -1.33
N ASP A 111 6.45 17.77 -1.38
CA ASP A 111 7.22 18.55 -2.34
C ASP A 111 6.92 18.10 -3.78
N LEU A 112 6.87 16.78 -4.02
CA LEU A 112 6.55 16.18 -5.32
C LEU A 112 5.07 16.37 -5.70
N SER A 113 4.17 16.41 -4.71
CA SER A 113 2.75 16.73 -4.90
C SER A 113 2.56 18.19 -5.33
N VAL A 114 3.34 19.13 -4.76
CA VAL A 114 3.41 20.52 -5.25
C VAL A 114 3.98 20.60 -6.66
N GLU A 115 5.06 19.85 -6.95
CA GLU A 115 5.63 19.79 -8.31
C GLU A 115 4.59 19.25 -9.32
N ALA A 116 3.79 18.25 -8.93
CA ALA A 116 2.70 17.72 -9.75
C ALA A 116 1.57 18.74 -9.96
N PHE A 117 1.21 19.49 -8.91
CA PHE A 117 0.26 20.59 -9.03
C PHE A 117 0.73 21.63 -10.04
N ASP A 118 1.96 22.11 -9.91
CA ASP A 118 2.56 23.10 -10.81
C ASP A 118 2.66 22.59 -12.25
N TYR A 119 3.10 21.34 -12.43
CA TYR A 119 3.16 20.70 -13.73
C TYR A 119 1.79 20.67 -14.43
N ILE A 120 0.72 20.35 -13.69
CA ILE A 120 -0.63 20.33 -14.24
C ILE A 120 -1.08 21.74 -14.67
N LEU A 121 -0.84 22.75 -13.84
CA LEU A 121 -1.20 24.14 -14.17
C LEU A 121 -0.52 24.61 -15.47
N ASP A 122 0.78 24.32 -15.60
CA ASP A 122 1.60 24.77 -16.72
C ASP A 122 1.27 24.04 -18.04
N ASN A 123 0.84 22.77 -17.98
CA ASN A 123 0.71 21.91 -19.17
C ASN A 123 -0.73 21.64 -19.62
N TYR A 124 -1.74 21.88 -18.77
CA TYR A 124 -3.15 21.56 -19.09
C TYR A 124 -4.07 22.79 -19.15
N SER A 125 -3.50 23.99 -19.28
CA SER A 125 -4.27 25.25 -19.37
C SER A 125 -5.23 25.46 -18.19
N VAL A 126 -4.82 25.04 -16.99
CA VAL A 126 -5.57 25.23 -15.75
C VAL A 126 -5.20 26.60 -15.20
N HIS A 127 -6.14 27.53 -15.19
CA HIS A 127 -5.90 28.91 -14.79
C HIS A 127 -6.46 29.18 -13.39
N LEU A 128 -5.58 29.50 -12.46
CA LEU A 128 -5.89 29.92 -11.10
C LEU A 128 -5.21 31.26 -10.80
N PRO A 129 -5.79 32.12 -9.94
CA PRO A 129 -5.11 33.32 -9.47
C PRO A 129 -3.79 32.96 -8.75
N PRO A 130 -2.68 33.70 -8.93
CA PRO A 130 -1.39 33.37 -8.31
C PRO A 130 -1.44 33.21 -6.79
N GLU A 131 -2.20 34.08 -6.10
CA GLU A 131 -2.39 34.03 -4.65
C GLU A 131 -3.06 32.71 -4.21
N VAL A 132 -4.01 32.20 -5.01
CA VAL A 132 -4.69 30.93 -4.76
C VAL A 132 -3.73 29.76 -4.95
N CYS A 133 -2.90 29.79 -5.99
CA CYS A 133 -1.86 28.78 -6.20
C CYS A 133 -0.91 28.72 -4.99
N ASP A 134 -0.46 29.88 -4.50
CA ASP A 134 0.44 29.95 -3.35
C ASP A 134 -0.22 29.41 -2.07
N GLU A 135 -1.48 29.76 -1.81
CA GLU A 135 -2.24 29.21 -0.68
C GLU A 135 -2.35 27.67 -0.74
N ILE A 136 -2.67 27.11 -1.90
CA ILE A 136 -2.78 25.65 -2.09
C ILE A 136 -1.41 24.97 -1.91
N ARG A 137 -0.34 25.50 -2.51
CA ARG A 137 1.02 24.97 -2.32
C ARG A 137 1.41 24.93 -0.84
N GLN A 138 1.17 26.03 -0.13
CA GLN A 138 1.47 26.10 1.30
C GLN A 138 0.63 25.10 2.11
N ALA A 139 -0.66 24.96 1.78
CA ALA A 139 -1.52 23.98 2.43
C ALA A 139 -1.02 22.54 2.21
N ILE A 140 -0.64 22.17 0.98
CA ILE A 140 -0.05 20.85 0.66
C ILE A 140 1.24 20.64 1.44
N LEU A 141 2.20 21.58 1.40
CA LEU A 141 3.48 21.42 2.11
C LEU A 141 3.30 21.30 3.63
N SER A 142 2.25 21.92 4.17
CA SER A 142 1.99 21.91 5.61
C SER A 142 1.45 20.57 6.15
N THR A 143 0.95 19.66 5.28
CA THR A 143 0.39 18.37 5.70
C THR A 143 1.43 17.47 6.36
N LYS A 144 2.69 17.58 5.97
CA LYS A 144 3.83 16.87 6.54
C LYS A 144 3.95 16.97 8.06
N CYS A 145 3.71 18.17 8.61
CA CYS A 145 3.82 18.48 10.03
C CYS A 145 2.48 18.90 10.66
N GLN A 146 1.41 18.96 9.86
CA GLN A 146 0.11 19.51 10.23
C GLN A 146 0.22 20.93 10.82
N ASP A 147 1.04 21.77 10.20
CA ASP A 147 1.29 23.14 10.65
C ASP A 147 0.14 24.07 10.24
N SER A 148 -0.51 24.72 11.21
CA SER A 148 -1.64 25.63 10.95
C SER A 148 -1.12 27.02 10.53
N ILE A 149 -0.58 27.11 9.31
CA ILE A 149 0.03 28.33 8.76
C ILE A 149 -0.97 29.27 8.08
N SER A 150 -2.16 28.76 7.73
CA SER A 150 -3.26 29.50 7.11
C SER A 150 -4.60 28.88 7.49
N GLU A 151 -5.69 29.60 7.23
CA GLU A 151 -7.04 29.06 7.43
C GLU A 151 -7.29 27.83 6.55
N LEU A 152 -6.89 27.89 5.27
CA LEU A 152 -6.99 26.77 4.33
C LEU A 152 -6.26 25.54 4.86
N ALA A 153 -5.00 25.69 5.26
CA ALA A 153 -4.17 24.61 5.81
C ALA A 153 -4.81 24.01 7.07
N SER A 154 -5.26 24.86 8.01
CA SER A 154 -5.88 24.39 9.24
C SER A 154 -7.14 23.57 8.97
N ARG A 155 -8.04 24.06 8.11
CA ARG A 155 -9.27 23.36 7.77
C ARG A 155 -9.01 22.08 7.00
N PHE A 156 -7.99 22.08 6.14
CA PHE A 156 -7.60 20.89 5.39
C PHE A 156 -7.06 19.79 6.31
N HIS A 157 -6.19 20.13 7.26
CA HIS A 157 -5.65 19.15 8.22
C HIS A 157 -6.75 18.47 9.05
N ASP A 158 -7.77 19.21 9.48
CA ASP A 158 -8.89 18.64 10.22
C ASP A 158 -9.67 17.62 9.37
N LEU A 159 -9.83 17.89 8.07
CA LEU A 159 -10.48 16.98 7.13
C LEU A 159 -9.65 15.72 6.85
N ASP A 160 -8.36 15.89 6.56
CA ASP A 160 -7.45 14.78 6.25
C ASP A 160 -7.25 13.86 7.47
N CYS A 161 -7.11 14.45 8.66
CA CYS A 161 -6.92 13.71 9.91
C CYS A 161 -8.22 13.26 10.59
N GLN A 162 -9.40 13.48 9.97
CA GLN A 162 -10.71 13.27 10.61
C GLN A 162 -10.87 11.88 11.23
N ILE A 163 -10.40 10.82 10.55
CA ILE A 163 -10.49 9.44 11.05
C ILE A 163 -9.68 9.25 12.34
N ILE A 164 -8.48 9.84 12.41
CA ILE A 164 -7.59 9.69 13.57
C ILE A 164 -8.10 10.53 14.75
N ILE A 165 -8.67 11.70 14.48
CA ILE A 165 -9.15 12.63 15.51
C ILE A 165 -10.51 12.19 16.07
N HIS A 166 -11.43 11.76 15.19
CA HIS A 166 -12.85 11.56 15.53
C HIS A 166 -13.37 10.14 15.28
N GLY A 167 -12.58 9.26 14.67
CA GLY A 167 -12.97 7.89 14.39
C GLY A 167 -13.25 7.09 15.66
N ASN A 168 -14.23 6.19 15.59
CA ASN A 168 -14.46 5.23 16.65
C ASN A 168 -13.36 4.13 16.62
N MET A 169 -13.32 3.25 17.62
CA MET A 169 -12.27 2.22 17.72
C MET A 169 -12.24 1.26 16.52
N VAL A 170 -13.37 0.99 15.87
CA VAL A 170 -13.43 0.16 14.65
C VAL A 170 -12.81 0.91 13.48
N ASP A 171 -13.16 2.18 13.30
CA ASP A 171 -12.61 3.03 12.24
C ASP A 171 -11.08 3.16 12.38
N LEU A 172 -10.60 3.34 13.62
CA LEU A 172 -9.18 3.45 13.93
C LEU A 172 -8.40 2.16 13.65
N LEU A 173 -8.99 0.99 13.92
CA LEU A 173 -8.37 -0.30 13.57
C LEU A 173 -8.33 -0.52 12.05
N ALA A 174 -9.39 -0.12 11.34
CA ALA A 174 -9.41 -0.18 9.88
C ALA A 174 -8.35 0.75 9.26
N TYR A 175 -8.26 2.00 9.75
CA TYR A 175 -7.21 2.95 9.42
C TYR A 175 -5.82 2.35 9.65
N GLU A 176 -5.55 1.81 10.84
CA GLU A 176 -4.24 1.27 11.15
C GLU A 176 -3.90 0.04 10.30
N PHE A 177 -4.90 -0.77 9.92
CA PHE A 177 -4.69 -1.85 8.96
C PHE A 177 -4.29 -1.33 7.58
N GLN A 178 -4.95 -0.29 7.07
CA GLN A 178 -4.61 0.34 5.79
C GLN A 178 -3.20 0.92 5.82
N ILE A 179 -2.83 1.64 6.88
CA ILE A 179 -1.46 2.16 7.06
C ILE A 179 -0.45 1.01 7.11
N PHE A 180 -0.74 -0.06 7.85
CA PHE A 180 0.14 -1.23 7.89
C PHE A 180 0.40 -1.79 6.49
N ARG A 181 -0.60 -1.78 5.61
CA ARG A 181 -0.47 -2.25 4.23
C ARG A 181 0.35 -1.32 3.32
N GLU A 182 0.42 -0.02 3.59
CA GLU A 182 1.29 0.91 2.83
C GLU A 182 2.76 0.81 3.24
N PHE A 183 3.03 0.51 4.51
CA PHE A 183 4.38 0.45 5.08
C PHE A 183 4.94 -0.99 5.12
N GLN A 184 4.52 -1.84 4.20
CA GLN A 184 4.94 -3.25 4.11
C GLN A 184 6.43 -3.44 3.81
N TYR A 185 7.14 -2.37 3.43
CA TYR A 185 8.59 -2.37 3.24
C TYR A 185 9.39 -2.38 4.55
N LEU A 186 8.77 -1.96 5.67
CA LEU A 186 9.40 -1.95 6.98
C LEU A 186 9.30 -3.30 7.67
N ASN A 187 10.33 -3.67 8.44
CA ASN A 187 10.20 -4.78 9.37
C ASN A 187 9.26 -4.42 10.54
N MET A 188 8.79 -5.42 11.29
CA MET A 188 7.82 -5.20 12.36
C MET A 188 8.34 -4.33 13.52
N VAL A 189 9.65 -4.33 13.78
CA VAL A 189 10.26 -3.49 14.82
C VAL A 189 10.18 -2.03 14.42
N GLU A 190 10.66 -1.71 13.22
CA GLU A 190 10.67 -0.36 12.65
C GLU A 190 9.25 0.18 12.51
N TYR A 191 8.33 -0.64 11.99
CA TYR A 191 6.93 -0.25 11.84
C TYR A 191 6.31 0.16 13.19
N ARG A 192 6.43 -0.69 14.22
CA ARG A 192 5.89 -0.40 15.56
C ARG A 192 6.52 0.86 16.16
N GLN A 193 7.84 1.01 16.06
CA GLN A 193 8.53 2.19 16.59
C GLN A 193 8.07 3.48 15.89
N GLY A 194 7.98 3.47 14.55
CA GLY A 194 7.52 4.60 13.76
C GLY A 194 6.09 5.00 14.08
N ARG A 195 5.16 4.03 14.13
CA ARG A 195 3.76 4.28 14.48
C ARG A 195 3.60 4.79 15.91
N SER A 196 4.28 4.18 16.87
CA SER A 196 4.28 4.66 18.26
C SER A 196 4.82 6.09 18.38
N ALA A 197 5.88 6.43 17.65
CA ALA A 197 6.40 7.80 17.62
C ALA A 197 5.40 8.79 16.98
N PHE A 198 4.74 8.40 15.89
CA PHE A 198 3.68 9.18 15.25
C PHE A 198 2.53 9.45 16.23
N PHE A 199 1.96 8.41 16.85
CA PHE A 199 0.84 8.55 17.80
C PHE A 199 1.18 9.38 19.04
N ASN A 200 2.39 9.22 19.58
CA ASN A 200 2.86 10.04 20.70
C ASN A 200 3.02 11.53 20.34
N ARG A 201 3.46 11.83 19.11
CA ARG A 201 3.52 13.21 18.61
C ARG A 201 2.12 13.75 18.36
N PHE A 202 1.28 12.98 17.68
CA PHE A 202 -0.07 13.37 17.28
C PHE A 202 -0.96 13.66 18.49
N SER A 203 -0.94 12.82 19.52
CA SER A 203 -1.71 13.00 20.77
C SER A 203 -1.26 14.19 21.64
N LYS A 204 -0.05 14.73 21.42
CA LYS A 204 0.37 16.00 22.05
C LYS A 204 -0.25 17.19 21.35
N ARG A 205 -0.44 17.08 20.03
CA ARG A 205 -1.03 18.12 19.20
C ARG A 205 -2.56 18.16 19.33
N PHE A 206 -3.19 16.99 19.39
CA PHE A 206 -4.63 16.79 19.53
C PHE A 206 -4.93 16.02 20.82
N PRO A 207 -5.01 16.69 21.98
CA PRO A 207 -5.25 16.05 23.27
C PRO A 207 -6.54 15.22 23.33
N GLU A 208 -7.55 15.55 22.53
CA GLU A 208 -8.83 14.88 22.42
C GLU A 208 -8.70 13.42 21.93
N CYS A 209 -7.73 13.12 21.07
CA CYS A 209 -7.53 11.77 20.55
C CYS A 209 -6.57 10.92 21.40
N ARG A 210 -6.05 11.46 22.52
CA ARG A 210 -5.00 10.79 23.33
C ARG A 210 -5.35 9.37 23.75
N GLN A 211 -6.60 9.14 24.17
CA GLN A 211 -7.04 7.80 24.57
C GLN A 211 -7.07 6.83 23.38
N ALA A 212 -7.53 7.29 22.21
CA ALA A 212 -7.52 6.52 20.97
C ALA A 212 -6.09 6.19 20.50
N MET A 213 -5.18 7.17 20.58
CA MET A 213 -3.77 6.96 20.21
C MET A 213 -3.09 5.97 21.14
N GLN A 214 -3.36 6.04 22.46
CA GLN A 214 -2.85 5.06 23.42
C GLN A 214 -3.40 3.66 23.12
N PHE A 215 -4.68 3.54 22.77
CA PHE A 215 -5.27 2.27 22.36
C PHE A 215 -4.55 1.66 21.14
N LEU A 216 -4.22 2.46 20.12
CA LEU A 216 -3.50 1.97 18.93
C LEU A 216 -2.06 1.54 19.26
N ILE A 217 -1.36 2.28 20.14
CA ILE A 217 -0.03 1.87 20.63
C ILE A 217 -0.12 0.50 21.32
N ASP A 218 -1.02 0.37 22.29
CA ASP A 218 -1.27 -0.87 23.04
C ASP A 218 -1.65 -2.05 22.12
N TYR A 219 -2.48 -1.77 21.11
CA TYR A 219 -2.87 -2.75 20.09
C TYR A 219 -1.65 -3.23 19.29
N LEU A 220 -0.84 -2.31 18.78
CA LEU A 220 0.34 -2.65 17.96
C LEU A 220 1.39 -3.44 18.73
N GLU A 221 1.59 -3.15 20.02
CA GLU A 221 2.51 -3.90 20.88
C GLU A 221 2.10 -5.36 21.05
N ARG A 222 0.78 -5.62 21.11
CA ARG A 222 0.21 -6.95 21.37
C ARG A 222 -0.16 -7.72 20.10
N ARG A 223 -0.41 -7.03 18.98
CA ARG A 223 -0.81 -7.65 17.71
C ARG A 223 0.31 -8.54 17.17
N ARG A 224 0.02 -9.82 16.95
CA ARG A 224 0.87 -10.75 16.21
C ARG A 224 0.29 -10.96 14.80
N PRO A 225 0.80 -10.25 13.77
CA PRO A 225 0.32 -10.46 12.41
C PRO A 225 0.73 -11.83 11.89
N ARG A 226 -0.04 -12.38 10.96
CA ARG A 226 0.36 -13.53 10.16
C ARG A 226 1.28 -13.06 9.05
N ILE A 227 2.55 -13.46 9.11
CA ILE A 227 3.56 -13.08 8.12
C ILE A 227 3.89 -14.30 7.26
N GLY A 228 3.75 -14.15 5.95
CA GLY A 228 4.25 -15.14 4.99
C GLY A 228 5.70 -14.84 4.63
N ILE A 229 6.60 -15.80 4.84
CA ILE A 229 7.98 -15.72 4.36
C ILE A 229 8.04 -16.35 2.97
N TYR A 230 7.98 -15.53 1.92
CA TYR A 230 8.07 -16.00 0.54
C TYR A 230 9.53 -16.16 0.13
N ALA A 231 10.04 -17.37 0.31
CA ALA A 231 11.44 -17.69 0.09
C ALA A 231 11.75 -18.11 -1.35
N GLY A 232 12.88 -17.67 -1.88
CA GLY A 232 13.36 -18.04 -3.20
C GLY A 232 14.75 -17.49 -3.51
N THR A 233 15.32 -17.90 -4.64
CA THR A 233 16.57 -17.27 -5.16
C THR A 233 16.28 -16.03 -5.99
N PHE A 234 15.10 -15.96 -6.62
CA PHE A 234 14.57 -14.82 -7.38
C PHE A 234 15.55 -14.22 -8.40
N LYS A 235 16.26 -15.07 -9.15
CA LYS A 235 17.29 -14.65 -10.12
C LYS A 235 16.94 -15.10 -11.55
N PRO A 236 16.17 -14.31 -12.31
CA PRO A 236 15.51 -13.05 -11.94
C PRO A 236 14.11 -13.26 -11.30
N PHE A 237 13.59 -12.22 -10.64
CA PHE A 237 12.18 -12.13 -10.26
C PHE A 237 11.32 -11.95 -11.52
N HIS A 238 10.22 -12.71 -11.66
CA HIS A 238 9.44 -12.81 -12.90
C HIS A 238 7.93 -12.87 -12.61
N ILE A 239 7.08 -12.77 -13.64
CA ILE A 239 5.62 -12.72 -13.49
C ILE A 239 5.02 -13.93 -12.75
N GLY A 240 5.63 -15.12 -12.89
CA GLY A 240 5.25 -16.29 -12.09
C GLY A 240 5.45 -16.09 -10.58
N HIS A 241 6.55 -15.45 -10.16
CA HIS A 241 6.77 -15.11 -8.76
C HIS A 241 5.80 -14.03 -8.28
N LEU A 242 5.52 -13.03 -9.12
CA LEU A 242 4.53 -12.00 -8.80
C LEU A 242 3.14 -12.60 -8.56
N SER A 243 2.68 -13.53 -9.41
CA SER A 243 1.38 -14.21 -9.23
C SER A 243 1.30 -14.94 -7.88
N ILE A 244 2.37 -15.63 -7.47
CA ILE A 244 2.42 -16.30 -6.16
C ILE A 244 2.42 -15.28 -5.01
N LEU A 245 3.21 -14.21 -5.13
CA LEU A 245 3.26 -13.12 -4.15
C LEU A 245 1.87 -12.51 -3.95
N GLU A 246 1.17 -12.16 -5.03
CA GLU A 246 -0.17 -11.54 -4.98
C GLU A 246 -1.23 -12.45 -4.35
N LYS A 247 -1.15 -13.76 -4.62
CA LYS A 247 -2.02 -14.75 -3.95
C LYS A 247 -1.69 -14.85 -2.46
N ALA A 248 -0.41 -14.83 -2.10
CA ALA A 248 0.01 -14.87 -0.70
C ALA A 248 -0.45 -13.60 0.05
N GLU A 249 -0.38 -12.43 -0.58
CA GLU A 249 -0.85 -11.16 0.01
C GLU A 249 -2.34 -11.15 0.38
N GLN A 250 -3.15 -12.04 -0.20
CA GLN A 250 -4.57 -12.23 0.15
C GLN A 250 -4.77 -13.14 1.38
N MET A 251 -3.77 -13.94 1.73
CA MET A 251 -3.83 -14.93 2.81
C MET A 251 -3.14 -14.45 4.09
N PHE A 252 -2.20 -13.52 3.96
CA PHE A 252 -1.35 -13.04 5.05
C PHE A 252 -1.52 -11.54 5.26
N ASP A 253 -1.30 -11.10 6.50
CA ASP A 253 -1.30 -9.67 6.82
C ASP A 253 -0.12 -8.97 6.12
N LYS A 254 1.02 -9.67 6.01
CA LYS A 254 2.26 -9.20 5.40
C LYS A 254 3.03 -10.34 4.74
N ILE A 255 3.72 -10.05 3.64
CA ILE A 255 4.67 -10.97 3.00
C ILE A 255 6.07 -10.38 3.04
N ILE A 256 7.03 -11.16 3.56
CA ILE A 256 8.46 -10.87 3.47
C ILE A 256 9.04 -11.68 2.32
N VAL A 257 9.70 -11.03 1.38
CA VAL A 257 10.38 -11.70 0.26
C VAL A 257 11.79 -12.07 0.69
N ALA A 258 12.02 -13.35 0.98
CA ALA A 258 13.28 -13.85 1.52
C ALA A 258 14.18 -14.40 0.40
N VAL A 259 15.24 -13.67 0.09
CA VAL A 259 16.20 -14.01 -0.97
C VAL A 259 17.36 -14.81 -0.37
N GLY A 260 17.41 -16.10 -0.68
CA GLY A 260 18.48 -16.99 -0.22
C GLY A 260 19.79 -16.75 -0.98
N ILE A 261 20.88 -16.48 -0.24
CA ILE A 261 22.24 -16.37 -0.76
C ILE A 261 22.94 -17.71 -0.54
N ASN A 262 23.35 -18.37 -1.63
CA ASN A 262 24.15 -19.58 -1.53
C ASN A 262 25.64 -19.22 -1.38
N PRO A 263 26.32 -19.52 -0.26
CA PRO A 263 27.71 -19.15 -0.03
C PRO A 263 28.69 -19.77 -1.04
N GLN A 264 28.34 -20.92 -1.62
CA GLN A 264 29.19 -21.64 -2.58
C GLN A 264 29.11 -21.09 -3.99
N LYS A 265 28.07 -20.31 -4.29
CA LYS A 265 27.93 -19.61 -5.56
C LYS A 265 28.36 -18.17 -5.29
N ASN A 266 29.46 -17.70 -5.89
CA ASN A 266 29.88 -16.29 -5.87
C ASN A 266 28.82 -15.43 -6.59
N ILE A 267 27.64 -15.28 -5.99
CA ILE A 267 26.56 -14.49 -6.54
C ILE A 267 26.50 -13.20 -5.74
N GLU A 268 26.84 -12.10 -6.39
CA GLU A 268 26.60 -10.77 -5.84
C GLU A 268 25.14 -10.64 -5.40
N ARG A 269 24.91 -9.83 -4.35
CA ARG A 269 23.58 -9.45 -3.89
C ARG A 269 22.92 -8.65 -5.02
N ASP A 270 22.15 -9.34 -5.84
CA ASP A 270 21.38 -8.71 -6.90
C ASP A 270 20.22 -7.93 -6.28
N ARG A 271 20.46 -6.64 -6.01
CA ARG A 271 19.47 -5.72 -5.46
C ARG A 271 18.43 -5.28 -6.48
N GLN A 272 18.38 -5.88 -7.67
CA GLN A 272 17.34 -5.57 -8.66
C GLN A 272 15.94 -5.86 -8.14
N ILE A 273 15.76 -6.85 -7.27
CA ILE A 273 14.44 -7.18 -6.72
C ILE A 273 13.83 -6.03 -5.91
N GLU A 274 14.64 -5.25 -5.20
CA GLU A 274 14.16 -4.06 -4.44
C GLU A 274 13.59 -2.99 -5.38
N LYS A 275 14.10 -2.90 -6.62
CA LYS A 275 13.54 -1.99 -7.64
C LYS A 275 12.24 -2.53 -8.23
N VAL A 276 12.10 -3.85 -8.32
CA VAL A 276 10.90 -4.51 -8.84
C VAL A 276 9.78 -4.53 -7.79
N LEU A 277 10.13 -4.62 -6.51
CA LEU A 277 9.21 -4.68 -5.36
C LEU A 277 9.55 -3.61 -4.31
N PRO A 278 9.45 -2.30 -4.66
CA PRO A 278 9.90 -1.22 -3.78
C PRO A 278 9.07 -1.08 -2.51
N PHE A 279 7.85 -1.61 -2.50
CA PHE A 279 6.89 -1.52 -1.38
C PHE A 279 6.87 -2.79 -0.51
N HIS A 280 7.79 -3.73 -0.74
CA HIS A 280 7.89 -4.98 -0.01
C HIS A 280 9.14 -5.03 0.85
N GLU A 281 9.05 -5.69 1.99
CA GLU A 281 10.24 -6.03 2.76
C GLU A 281 10.98 -7.17 2.03
N VAL A 282 12.20 -6.87 1.60
CA VAL A 282 13.11 -7.84 1.00
C VAL A 282 14.23 -8.12 1.99
N VAL A 283 14.31 -9.39 2.44
CA VAL A 283 15.38 -9.84 3.33
C VAL A 283 16.32 -10.76 2.57
N TYR A 284 17.62 -10.55 2.73
CA TYR A 284 18.63 -11.48 2.23
C TYR A 284 19.18 -12.28 3.40
N PHE A 285 19.25 -13.59 3.25
CA PHE A 285 19.77 -14.47 4.28
C PHE A 285 20.73 -15.50 3.69
N ASP A 286 21.77 -15.82 4.43
CA ASP A 286 22.79 -16.85 4.14
C ASP A 286 22.84 -17.95 5.22
N THR A 287 21.85 -17.95 6.12
CA THR A 287 21.63 -18.93 7.20
C THR A 287 20.58 -19.99 6.80
N LEU A 288 20.17 -20.85 7.73
CA LEU A 288 19.09 -21.80 7.47
C LEU A 288 17.73 -21.07 7.44
N MET A 289 16.81 -21.58 6.61
CA MET A 289 15.43 -21.07 6.55
C MET A 289 14.74 -21.09 7.92
N VAL A 290 15.04 -22.10 8.74
CA VAL A 290 14.46 -22.23 10.09
C VAL A 290 14.92 -21.12 11.02
N ASP A 291 16.16 -20.63 10.87
CA ASP A 291 16.70 -19.53 11.68
C ASP A 291 15.98 -18.21 11.32
N LEU A 292 15.75 -17.98 10.03
CA LEU A 292 14.97 -16.83 9.57
C LEU A 292 13.52 -16.91 10.08
N LEU A 293 12.88 -18.07 9.97
CA LEU A 293 11.53 -18.28 10.49
C LEU A 293 11.47 -18.03 12.00
N GLU A 294 12.48 -18.47 12.75
CA GLU A 294 12.58 -18.23 14.19
C GLU A 294 12.69 -16.75 14.51
N GLN A 295 13.59 -16.04 13.83
CA GLN A 295 13.77 -14.59 13.98
C GLN A 295 12.47 -13.83 13.74
N GLU A 296 11.79 -14.08 12.62
CA GLU A 296 10.55 -13.38 12.27
C GLU A 296 9.37 -13.80 13.17
N SER A 297 9.43 -15.00 13.77
CA SER A 297 8.41 -15.48 14.71
C SER A 297 8.43 -14.76 16.07
N VAL A 298 9.44 -13.92 16.36
CA VAL A 298 9.51 -13.18 17.63
C VAL A 298 8.32 -12.23 17.79
N LEU A 299 7.97 -11.48 16.74
CA LEU A 299 6.92 -10.45 16.76
C LEU A 299 5.67 -10.82 15.95
N ALA A 300 5.70 -11.92 15.21
CA ALA A 300 4.65 -12.32 14.30
C ALA A 300 4.48 -13.85 14.27
N ASP A 301 3.40 -14.30 13.65
CA ASP A 301 3.20 -15.72 13.36
C ASP A 301 3.72 -15.97 11.94
N ALA A 302 5.01 -16.33 11.85
CA ALA A 302 5.71 -16.48 10.59
C ALA A 302 5.49 -17.88 9.98
N ILE A 303 5.07 -17.91 8.73
CA ILE A 303 4.73 -19.14 7.98
C ILE A 303 5.48 -19.11 6.67
N LEU A 304 6.13 -20.23 6.30
CA LEU A 304 6.83 -20.32 5.03
C LEU A 304 5.84 -20.35 3.86
N VAL A 305 6.10 -19.58 2.82
CA VAL A 305 5.30 -19.58 1.58
C VAL A 305 6.15 -20.11 0.44
N ARG A 306 5.61 -21.09 -0.30
CA ARG A 306 6.28 -21.70 -1.47
C ARG A 306 5.33 -21.79 -2.66
N GLY A 307 5.82 -21.40 -3.82
CA GLY A 307 5.12 -21.59 -5.09
C GLY A 307 5.40 -22.98 -5.66
N LEU A 308 4.38 -23.67 -6.16
CA LEU A 308 4.52 -24.98 -6.80
C LEU A 308 4.12 -24.89 -8.27
N ARG A 309 4.99 -25.32 -9.19
CA ARG A 309 4.64 -25.37 -10.62
C ARG A 309 4.00 -26.70 -11.00
N ASN A 310 4.50 -27.80 -10.43
CA ASN A 310 4.07 -29.14 -10.76
C ASN A 310 4.31 -30.10 -9.58
N GLY A 311 4.02 -31.38 -9.78
CA GLY A 311 4.20 -32.42 -8.76
C GLY A 311 5.65 -32.64 -8.32
N TYR A 312 6.63 -32.43 -9.21
CA TYR A 312 8.05 -32.61 -8.84
C TYR A 312 8.52 -31.55 -7.85
N ASP A 313 8.07 -30.29 -8.01
CA ASP A 313 8.34 -29.24 -7.04
C ASP A 313 7.74 -29.62 -5.67
N LEU A 314 6.52 -30.17 -5.64
CA LEU A 314 5.88 -30.58 -4.38
C LEU A 314 6.68 -31.66 -3.65
N ASP A 315 7.11 -32.71 -4.35
CA ASP A 315 7.88 -33.80 -3.74
C ASP A 315 9.19 -33.28 -3.13
N TYR A 316 9.88 -32.36 -3.83
CA TYR A 316 11.09 -31.73 -3.32
C TYR A 316 10.82 -30.88 -2.08
N GLU A 317 9.80 -30.01 -2.11
CA GLU A 317 9.48 -29.13 -0.99
C GLU A 317 8.97 -29.90 0.24
N MET A 318 8.22 -30.99 0.06
CA MET A 318 7.77 -31.85 1.16
C MET A 318 8.95 -32.49 1.89
N ASN A 319 9.98 -32.92 1.15
CA ASN A 319 11.21 -33.44 1.76
C ASN A 319 11.93 -32.34 2.56
N GLN A 320 12.04 -31.13 1.99
CA GLN A 320 12.62 -29.98 2.70
C GLN A 320 11.84 -29.65 3.98
N LEU A 321 10.52 -29.73 3.96
CA LEU A 321 9.68 -29.50 5.14
C LEU A 321 10.00 -30.50 6.26
N CYS A 322 10.21 -31.78 5.96
CA CYS A 322 10.56 -32.78 6.96
C CYS A 322 11.85 -32.40 7.71
N PHE A 323 12.92 -32.03 7.01
CA PHE A 323 14.15 -31.55 7.64
C PHE A 323 13.92 -30.33 8.53
N MET A 324 13.12 -29.36 8.06
CA MET A 324 12.81 -28.17 8.85
C MET A 324 12.01 -28.50 10.11
N GLN A 325 11.06 -29.44 10.03
CA GLN A 325 10.25 -29.87 11.17
C GLN A 325 11.05 -30.71 12.18
N GLU A 326 12.09 -31.43 11.75
CA GLU A 326 13.02 -32.08 12.68
C GLU A 326 13.82 -31.05 13.51
N MET A 327 14.17 -29.91 12.91
CA MET A 327 14.89 -28.82 13.60
C MET A 327 13.96 -27.89 14.40
N ARG A 328 12.78 -27.60 13.86
CA ARG A 328 11.77 -26.69 14.40
C ARG A 328 10.36 -27.28 14.17
N PRO A 329 9.84 -28.12 15.09
CA PRO A 329 8.60 -28.89 14.89
C PRO A 329 7.35 -28.07 14.56
N GLU A 330 7.29 -26.81 14.98
CA GLU A 330 6.20 -25.87 14.72
C GLU A 330 6.25 -25.25 13.32
N THR A 331 7.25 -25.58 12.48
CA THR A 331 7.38 -25.05 11.13
C THR A 331 6.14 -25.38 10.29
N GLN A 332 5.47 -24.33 9.83
CA GLN A 332 4.33 -24.40 8.92
C GLN A 332 4.74 -23.89 7.54
N VAL A 333 4.16 -24.50 6.50
CA VAL A 333 4.32 -24.06 5.12
C VAL A 333 2.98 -24.00 4.42
N VAL A 334 2.79 -22.97 3.60
CA VAL A 334 1.68 -22.82 2.66
C VAL A 334 2.23 -22.96 1.25
N TYR A 335 1.69 -23.94 0.53
CA TYR A 335 1.97 -24.17 -0.88
C TYR A 335 0.92 -23.50 -1.74
N ILE A 336 1.36 -22.63 -2.66
CA ILE A 336 0.48 -21.93 -3.59
C ILE A 336 0.76 -22.46 -5.01
N PRO A 337 -0.23 -23.03 -5.70
CA PRO A 337 -0.04 -23.48 -7.08
C PRO A 337 0.13 -22.28 -8.03
N CYS A 338 1.11 -22.41 -8.91
CA CYS A 338 1.34 -21.47 -10.01
C CYS A 338 0.17 -21.52 -11.00
N ASP A 339 -0.14 -20.39 -11.63
CA ASP A 339 -1.10 -20.39 -12.72
C ASP A 339 -0.57 -21.22 -13.89
N LYS A 340 -1.42 -22.06 -14.46
CA LYS A 340 -1.06 -23.02 -15.50
C LYS A 340 -0.37 -22.37 -16.71
N HIS A 341 -0.79 -21.17 -17.09
CA HIS A 341 -0.19 -20.45 -18.21
C HIS A 341 1.21 -19.90 -17.92
N LEU A 342 1.63 -19.85 -16.65
CA LEU A 342 2.95 -19.39 -16.20
C LEU A 342 3.89 -20.55 -15.82
N GLU A 343 3.41 -21.80 -15.85
CA GLU A 343 4.14 -23.00 -15.38
C GLU A 343 5.50 -23.20 -16.07
N HIS A 344 5.59 -22.81 -17.34
CA HIS A 344 6.80 -22.92 -18.17
C HIS A 344 7.89 -21.88 -17.82
N ILE A 345 7.57 -20.86 -17.03
CA ILE A 345 8.47 -19.76 -16.69
C ILE A 345 9.29 -20.16 -15.46
N SER A 346 10.61 -20.02 -15.56
CA SER A 346 11.51 -20.22 -14.42
C SER A 346 12.71 -19.29 -14.48
N SER A 347 13.25 -18.94 -13.31
CA SER A 347 14.51 -18.20 -13.18
C SER A 347 15.65 -18.81 -14.01
N SER A 348 15.78 -20.14 -14.02
CA SER A 348 16.80 -20.85 -14.81
C SER A 348 16.56 -20.71 -16.32
N ALA A 349 15.31 -20.81 -16.79
CA ALA A 349 14.98 -20.64 -18.19
C ALA A 349 15.25 -19.20 -18.66
N LEU A 350 14.85 -18.19 -17.87
CA LEU A 350 15.09 -16.78 -18.18
C LEU A 350 16.59 -16.43 -18.13
N SER A 351 17.33 -16.97 -17.15
CA SER A 351 18.79 -16.83 -17.09
C SER A 351 19.49 -17.46 -18.29
N GLY A 352 18.96 -18.57 -18.83
CA GLY A 352 19.43 -19.16 -20.07
C GLY A 352 19.12 -18.29 -21.29
N LEU A 353 17.90 -17.74 -21.35
CA LEU A 353 17.43 -16.87 -22.42
C LEU A 353 18.23 -15.56 -22.50
N ALA A 354 18.59 -14.97 -21.36
CA ALA A 354 19.38 -13.74 -21.26
C ALA A 354 20.81 -13.87 -21.84
N ARG A 355 21.30 -15.08 -22.10
CA ARG A 355 22.59 -15.32 -22.77
C ARG A 355 22.54 -15.08 -24.28
N PHE A 356 21.35 -14.89 -24.84
CA PHE A 356 21.12 -14.60 -26.24
C PHE A 356 20.74 -13.12 -26.45
N PRO A 357 20.92 -12.57 -27.66
CA PRO A 357 20.48 -11.21 -27.99
C PRO A 357 18.95 -11.14 -28.09
N VAL A 358 18.31 -10.96 -26.93
CA VAL A 358 16.84 -11.02 -26.82
C VAL A 358 16.13 -9.68 -27.00
N HIS A 359 16.83 -8.55 -27.05
CA HIS A 359 16.31 -7.20 -27.40
C HIS A 359 14.85 -6.94 -26.94
N GLY A 360 14.58 -7.00 -25.63
CA GLY A 360 13.27 -6.68 -25.06
C GLY A 360 12.16 -7.70 -25.36
N ARG A 361 12.41 -8.76 -26.14
CA ARG A 361 11.43 -9.83 -26.40
C ARG A 361 11.09 -10.63 -25.14
N ASP A 362 11.99 -10.60 -24.15
CA ASP A 362 11.81 -11.24 -22.85
C ASP A 362 11.09 -10.33 -21.84
N SER A 363 10.79 -9.07 -22.18
CA SER A 363 10.14 -8.11 -21.28
C SER A 363 8.81 -8.64 -20.73
N ILE A 364 8.09 -9.43 -21.52
CA ILE A 364 6.81 -10.06 -21.17
C ILE A 364 6.88 -10.98 -19.95
N TYR A 365 8.08 -11.42 -19.56
CA TYR A 365 8.28 -12.31 -18.41
C TYR A 365 8.60 -11.57 -17.11
N TYR A 366 8.79 -10.24 -17.15
CA TYR A 366 9.14 -9.43 -16.00
C TYR A 366 7.98 -8.55 -15.54
N PRO A 367 7.81 -8.34 -14.22
CA PRO A 367 6.75 -7.48 -13.71
C PRO A 367 6.88 -6.01 -14.14
N HIS A 368 5.73 -5.39 -14.42
CA HIS A 368 5.61 -3.96 -14.68
C HIS A 368 4.82 -3.19 -13.60
N LYS A 369 4.36 -3.91 -12.55
CA LYS A 369 3.42 -3.41 -11.52
C LYS A 369 3.82 -2.08 -10.87
N TYR A 370 5.11 -1.85 -10.67
CA TYR A 370 5.65 -0.67 -9.97
C TYR A 370 6.54 0.22 -10.84
N GLN A 371 6.40 0.18 -12.17
CA GLN A 371 7.24 0.99 -13.07
C GLN A 371 7.12 2.51 -12.88
N TYR A 372 6.01 2.97 -12.30
CA TYR A 372 5.79 4.38 -11.93
C TYR A 372 6.62 4.83 -10.72
N TYR A 373 7.19 3.90 -9.95
CA TYR A 373 7.89 4.23 -8.70
C TYR A 373 9.10 5.16 -8.97
N ARG A 374 9.10 6.33 -8.31
CA ARG A 374 10.12 7.38 -8.43
C ARG A 374 10.41 7.79 -9.89
N GLN A 375 9.43 7.70 -10.78
CA GLN A 375 9.51 8.38 -12.07
C GLN A 375 9.40 9.90 -11.86
N PRO A 376 10.04 10.72 -12.71
CA PRO A 376 9.84 12.17 -12.66
C PRO A 376 8.35 12.54 -12.74
N VAL A 377 7.94 13.61 -12.06
CA VAL A 377 6.57 14.14 -12.13
C VAL A 377 6.17 14.38 -13.59
N SER A 378 7.07 14.95 -14.39
CA SER A 378 6.83 15.17 -15.82
C SER A 378 6.52 13.90 -16.60
N VAL A 379 7.07 12.74 -16.22
CA VAL A 379 6.79 11.46 -16.88
C VAL A 379 5.46 10.88 -16.37
N THR A 380 5.18 11.06 -15.09
CA THR A 380 3.98 10.51 -14.43
C THR A 380 2.71 11.25 -14.85
N PHE A 381 2.80 12.57 -15.06
CA PHE A 381 1.65 13.44 -15.34
C PHE A 381 1.63 14.02 -16.77
N GLN A 382 2.57 13.68 -17.65
CA GLN A 382 2.43 13.88 -19.11
C GLN A 382 1.30 13.03 -19.66
#